data_AF-A0A8S1NFY2-F1
#
_entry.id   AF-A0A8S1NFY2-F1
#
_cell.length_a   1.000
_cell.length_b   1.000
_cell.length_c   1.000
_cell.angle_alpha   90.00
_cell.angle_beta   90.00
_cell.angle_gamma   90.00
#
_symmetry.space_group_name_H-M   'P 1'
#
loop_
_entity.id
_entity.type
_entity.pdbx_description
1 polymer ?
#
loop_
_entity_poly.entity_id
_entity_poly.type
_entity_poly.pdbx_seq_one_letter_code
_entity_poly.pdbx_strand_id
1 'polypeptide(L)'
;MIEEEFIKIFQNSDVELQTIDQKQIDQESIQESALRKIRMKELANMLKDLSWDDRYEWLLYQKNKGNKLFYQQQYDRAIQVYYEMALGLDLKNTEERNEIMKQDFQYPIIFNLALCYKKKKDYEKASQFYDMGIKLHSSPKYILRRGYFHFDIQEYDKVQKDLNLVTNINAYPELQDDYYDLKQKLNDVLKKDKEFYQKMFQQHQHQQADEELSMKHSKFDQIYEWFKNQFSRIFGCRKLFDDDESEDDDESDPKKFLEHR
;
A
#
# COMPACT_ATOMS: atom_id res chain seq x y z
N MET A 1 -27.83 -5.10 -11.43
CA MET A 1 -26.90 -5.75 -10.48
C MET A 1 -25.86 -4.80 -9.89
N ILE A 2 -24.90 -4.22 -10.64
CA ILE A 2 -23.83 -3.38 -10.04
C ILE A 2 -24.35 -2.03 -9.49
N GLU A 3 -25.31 -1.39 -10.17
CA GLU A 3 -25.97 -0.17 -9.68
C GLU A 3 -26.82 -0.42 -8.42
N GLU A 4 -27.36 -1.63 -8.26
CA GLU A 4 -28.10 -2.04 -7.06
C GLU A 4 -27.16 -2.38 -5.92
N GLU A 5 -25.98 -2.95 -6.19
CA GLU A 5 -24.91 -3.13 -5.20
C GLU A 5 -24.38 -1.78 -4.70
N PHE A 6 -24.23 -0.79 -5.58
CA PHE A 6 -23.91 0.59 -5.22
C PHE A 6 -24.91 1.12 -4.20
N ILE A 7 -26.20 1.11 -4.54
CA ILE A 7 -27.25 1.59 -3.64
C ILE A 7 -27.31 0.76 -2.34
N LYS A 8 -27.13 -0.57 -2.41
CA LYS A 8 -27.11 -1.46 -1.24
C LYS A 8 -25.95 -1.18 -0.28
N ILE A 9 -24.76 -0.83 -0.76
CA ILE A 9 -23.64 -0.46 0.12
C ILE A 9 -23.98 0.79 0.94
N PHE A 10 -24.68 1.78 0.36
CA PHE A 10 -25.09 2.97 1.11
C PHE A 10 -26.28 2.70 2.03
N GLN A 11 -27.23 1.85 1.61
CA GLN A 11 -28.40 1.48 2.40
C GLN A 11 -28.09 0.53 3.56
N ASN A 12 -27.09 -0.35 3.41
CA ASN A 12 -26.66 -1.34 4.41
C ASN A 12 -25.38 -0.93 5.15
N SER A 13 -24.93 0.33 5.04
CA SER A 13 -23.82 0.85 5.83
C SER A 13 -24.22 1.07 7.30
N ASP A 14 -24.71 0.01 7.95
CA ASP A 14 -24.63 -0.14 9.39
C ASP A 14 -23.14 -0.18 9.72
N VAL A 15 -22.65 0.92 10.26
CA VAL A 15 -21.28 1.04 10.76
C VAL A 15 -21.19 0.14 11.99
N GLU A 16 -20.70 -1.08 11.82
CA GLU A 16 -20.20 -1.87 12.94
C GLU A 16 -18.93 -1.19 13.47
N LEU A 17 -19.11 -0.43 14.55
CA LEU A 17 -18.02 0.05 15.41
C LEU A 17 -17.68 -1.08 16.38
N GLN A 18 -16.63 -1.86 16.10
CA GLN A 18 -16.03 -2.70 17.12
C GLN A 18 -14.92 -1.94 17.85
N THR A 19 -15.27 -1.58 19.10
CA THR A 19 -14.48 -1.50 20.34
C THR A 19 -13.25 -0.58 20.40
N ILE A 20 -13.31 0.43 21.30
CA ILE A 20 -12.55 0.49 22.57
C ILE A 20 -13.21 1.54 23.51
N ASP A 21 -13.42 1.14 24.78
CA ASP A 21 -13.94 1.83 25.98
C ASP A 21 -15.47 2.08 26.14
N GLN A 22 -16.17 0.99 26.49
CA GLN A 22 -17.61 0.83 26.66
C GLN A 22 -18.16 1.51 27.94
N LYS A 23 -18.94 2.58 27.79
CA LYS A 23 -20.21 2.88 28.54
C LYS A 23 -20.66 4.33 28.37
N GLN A 24 -19.73 5.29 28.28
CA GLN A 24 -20.05 6.70 28.01
C GLN A 24 -19.94 7.04 26.52
N ILE A 25 -18.95 6.45 25.84
CA ILE A 25 -18.74 6.59 24.39
C ILE A 25 -19.87 5.90 23.60
N ASP A 26 -20.46 4.82 24.14
CA ASP A 26 -21.53 4.09 23.46
C ASP A 26 -22.83 4.90 23.39
N GLN A 27 -23.19 5.69 24.40
CA GLN A 27 -24.45 6.44 24.36
C GLN A 27 -24.39 7.59 23.36
N GLU A 28 -23.28 8.33 23.31
CA GLU A 28 -23.08 9.40 22.32
C GLU A 28 -22.93 8.83 20.90
N SER A 29 -22.20 7.72 20.73
CA SER A 29 -22.09 7.03 19.44
C SER A 29 -23.42 6.48 18.94
N ILE A 30 -24.23 5.89 19.84
CA ILE A 30 -25.58 5.42 19.53
C ILE A 30 -26.47 6.61 19.16
N GLN A 31 -26.40 7.73 19.88
CA GLN A 31 -27.16 8.95 19.56
C GLN A 31 -26.76 9.53 18.20
N GLU A 32 -25.46 9.62 17.90
CA GLU A 32 -24.97 10.08 16.60
C GLU A 32 -25.41 9.17 15.45
N SER A 33 -25.40 7.85 15.66
CA SER A 33 -25.88 6.88 14.68
C SER A 33 -27.40 7.02 14.44
N ALA A 34 -28.18 7.25 15.50
CA ALA A 34 -29.62 7.46 15.40
C ALA A 34 -29.95 8.78 14.71
N LEU A 35 -29.23 9.87 15.04
CA LEU A 35 -29.35 11.16 14.38
C LEU A 35 -29.01 11.07 12.89
N ARG A 36 -27.97 10.29 12.53
CA ARG A 36 -27.64 10.02 11.13
C ARG A 36 -28.78 9.30 10.40
N LYS A 37 -29.39 8.28 11.02
CA LYS A 37 -30.54 7.55 10.46
C LYS A 37 -31.76 8.46 10.25
N ILE A 38 -32.07 9.31 11.24
CA ILE A 38 -33.16 10.30 11.13
C ILE A 38 -32.88 11.26 9.97
N ARG A 39 -31.67 11.83 9.93
CA ARG A 39 -31.25 12.75 8.87
C ARG A 39 -31.32 12.11 7.48
N MET A 40 -30.89 10.86 7.32
CA MET A 40 -31.00 10.15 6.04
C MET A 40 -32.45 9.94 5.61
N LYS A 41 -33.36 9.67 6.56
CA LYS A 41 -34.79 9.54 6.29
C LYS A 41 -35.44 10.87 5.89
N GLU A 42 -35.12 11.95 6.59
CA GLU A 42 -35.56 13.31 6.24
C GLU A 42 -35.06 13.71 4.85
N LEU A 43 -33.79 13.45 4.58
CA LEU A 43 -33.17 13.68 3.28
C LEU A 43 -33.90 12.89 2.19
N ALA A 44 -34.14 11.60 2.40
CA ALA A 44 -34.82 10.75 1.44
C ALA A 44 -36.26 11.22 1.16
N ASN A 45 -36.95 11.83 2.13
CA ASN A 45 -38.25 12.43 1.90
C ASN A 45 -38.14 13.73 1.10
N MET A 46 -37.23 14.62 1.46
CA MET A 46 -36.97 15.86 0.73
C MET A 46 -36.56 15.60 -0.74
N LEU A 47 -35.77 14.55 -0.99
CA LEU A 47 -35.33 14.14 -2.31
C LEU A 47 -36.44 13.56 -3.20
N LYS A 48 -37.59 13.12 -2.66
CA LYS A 48 -38.68 12.58 -3.49
C LYS A 48 -39.36 13.64 -4.34
N ASP A 49 -39.49 14.84 -3.79
CA ASP A 49 -40.28 15.92 -4.39
C ASP A 49 -39.42 16.87 -5.25
N LEU A 50 -38.11 16.63 -5.32
CA LEU A 50 -37.18 17.45 -6.09
C LEU A 50 -37.25 17.15 -7.59
N SER A 51 -37.32 18.22 -8.38
CA SER A 51 -37.14 18.16 -9.83
C SER A 51 -35.72 17.69 -10.18
N TRP A 52 -35.50 17.31 -11.44
CA TRP A 52 -34.17 16.88 -11.88
C TRP A 52 -33.14 18.01 -11.77
N ASP A 53 -33.50 19.23 -12.16
CA ASP A 53 -32.61 20.40 -12.13
C ASP A 53 -32.26 20.78 -10.68
N ASP A 54 -33.26 20.83 -9.79
CA ASP A 54 -33.02 21.15 -8.37
C ASP A 54 -32.18 20.06 -7.68
N ARG A 55 -32.37 18.79 -8.07
CA ARG A 55 -31.57 17.67 -7.57
C ARG A 55 -30.12 17.75 -8.07
N TYR A 56 -29.92 18.12 -9.32
CA TYR A 56 -28.59 18.33 -9.90
C TYR A 56 -27.84 19.45 -9.14
N GLU A 57 -28.49 20.61 -8.94
CA GLU A 57 -27.93 21.73 -8.18
C GLU A 57 -27.63 21.34 -6.73
N TRP A 58 -28.53 20.59 -6.10
CA TRP A 58 -28.31 20.07 -4.75
C TRP A 58 -27.08 19.15 -4.69
N LEU A 59 -26.93 18.21 -5.63
CA LEU A 59 -25.76 17.33 -5.72
C LEU A 59 -24.48 18.12 -5.95
N LEU A 60 -24.50 19.13 -6.81
CA LEU A 60 -23.36 20.00 -7.07
C LEU A 60 -22.94 20.77 -5.82
N TYR A 61 -23.90 21.33 -5.09
CA TYR A 61 -23.65 21.98 -3.80
C TYR A 61 -23.01 21.02 -2.79
N GLN A 62 -23.57 19.82 -2.63
CA GLN A 62 -23.02 18.82 -1.71
C GLN A 62 -21.62 18.36 -2.13
N LYS A 63 -21.36 18.19 -3.44
CA LYS A 63 -20.03 17.84 -3.96
C LYS A 63 -18.99 18.86 -3.53
N ASN A 64 -19.29 20.15 -3.71
CA ASN A 64 -18.41 21.24 -3.33
C ASN A 64 -18.20 21.32 -1.81
N LYS A 65 -19.27 21.10 -1.03
CA LYS A 65 -19.19 21.01 0.43
C LYS A 65 -18.32 19.84 0.89
N GLY A 66 -18.50 18.65 0.33
CA GLY A 66 -17.71 17.45 0.62
C GLY A 66 -16.23 17.67 0.29
N ASN A 67 -15.93 18.23 -0.89
CA ASN A 67 -14.56 18.56 -1.30
C ASN A 67 -13.92 19.56 -0.32
N LYS A 68 -14.66 20.61 0.09
CA LYS A 68 -14.18 21.59 1.08
C LYS A 68 -13.83 20.92 2.41
N LEU A 69 -14.71 20.03 2.92
CA LEU A 69 -14.46 19.27 4.15
C LEU A 69 -13.24 18.36 4.01
N PHE A 70 -13.06 17.74 2.85
CA PHE A 70 -11.89 16.90 2.55
C PHE A 70 -10.58 17.70 2.63
N TYR A 71 -10.52 18.89 2.01
CA TYR A 71 -9.34 19.76 2.09
C TYR A 71 -9.09 20.30 3.51
N GLN A 72 -10.15 20.43 4.32
CA GLN A 72 -10.05 20.74 5.75
C GLN A 72 -9.68 19.53 6.62
N GLN A 73 -9.38 18.38 6.01
CA GLN A 73 -9.06 17.11 6.68
C GLN A 73 -10.18 16.57 7.58
N GLN A 74 -11.41 17.07 7.40
CA GLN A 74 -12.61 16.60 8.12
C GLN A 74 -13.21 15.40 7.39
N TYR A 75 -12.45 14.30 7.31
CA TYR A 75 -12.77 13.14 6.47
C TYR A 75 -14.11 12.47 6.84
N ASP A 76 -14.44 12.35 8.14
CA ASP A 76 -15.70 11.77 8.57
C ASP A 76 -16.93 12.57 8.11
N ARG A 77 -16.84 13.89 8.19
CA ARG A 77 -17.90 14.78 7.71
C ARG A 77 -17.98 14.76 6.18
N ALA A 78 -16.84 14.69 5.49
CA ALA A 78 -16.80 14.55 4.04
C ALA A 78 -17.45 13.24 3.59
N ILE A 79 -17.11 12.11 4.23
CA ILE A 79 -17.74 10.80 3.99
C ILE A 79 -19.25 10.88 4.17
N GLN A 80 -19.72 11.49 5.26
CA GLN A 80 -21.15 11.66 5.48
C GLN A 80 -21.82 12.45 4.34
N VAL A 81 -21.22 13.55 3.89
CA VAL A 81 -21.76 14.34 2.76
C VAL A 81 -21.79 13.51 1.48
N TYR A 82 -20.75 12.73 1.18
CA TYR A 82 -20.73 11.86 0.00
C TYR A 82 -21.76 10.72 0.09
N TYR A 83 -22.04 10.20 1.28
CA TYR A 83 -23.14 9.26 1.50
C TYR A 83 -24.52 9.91 1.32
N GLU A 84 -24.70 11.13 1.80
CA GLU A 84 -25.92 11.90 1.53
C GLU A 84 -26.11 12.14 0.03
N MET A 85 -25.03 12.47 -0.70
CA MET A 85 -25.05 12.59 -2.15
C MET A 85 -25.46 11.29 -2.85
N ALA A 86 -24.95 10.15 -2.38
CA ALA A 86 -25.28 8.85 -2.98
C ALA A 86 -26.78 8.54 -2.89
N LEU A 87 -27.46 8.97 -1.81
CA LEU A 87 -28.92 8.87 -1.68
C LEU A 87 -29.67 9.77 -2.66
N GLY A 88 -29.07 10.91 -3.04
CA GLY A 88 -29.64 11.86 -3.98
C GLY A 88 -29.51 11.48 -5.44
N LEU A 89 -28.73 10.44 -5.78
CA LEU A 89 -28.59 9.98 -7.15
C LEU A 89 -29.91 9.42 -7.67
N ASP A 90 -30.39 9.98 -8.78
CA ASP A 90 -31.53 9.46 -9.53
C ASP A 90 -31.07 8.93 -10.88
N LEU A 91 -31.09 7.60 -11.01
CA LEU A 91 -30.74 6.90 -12.25
C LEU A 91 -31.98 6.32 -12.95
N LYS A 92 -33.18 6.79 -12.59
CA LYS A 92 -34.47 6.36 -13.21
C LYS A 92 -35.03 7.42 -14.16
N ASN A 93 -34.16 8.25 -14.72
CA ASN A 93 -34.50 9.31 -15.66
C ASN A 93 -34.20 8.88 -17.12
N THR A 94 -34.14 9.83 -18.05
CA THR A 94 -33.69 9.56 -19.43
C THR A 94 -32.24 9.08 -19.44
N GLU A 95 -31.85 8.31 -20.46
CA GLU A 95 -30.49 7.77 -20.59
C GLU A 95 -29.43 8.87 -20.55
N GLU A 96 -29.66 9.99 -21.25
CA GLU A 96 -28.79 11.18 -21.23
C GLU A 96 -28.61 11.74 -19.81
N ARG A 97 -29.72 11.92 -19.07
CA ARG A 97 -29.68 12.43 -17.70
C ARG A 97 -28.99 11.47 -16.74
N ASN A 98 -29.20 10.18 -16.92
CA ASN A 98 -28.54 9.16 -16.11
C ASN A 98 -27.04 9.16 -16.37
N GLU A 99 -26.60 9.33 -17.62
CA GLU A 99 -25.17 9.41 -17.95
C GLU A 99 -24.52 10.66 -17.35
N ILE A 100 -25.20 11.82 -17.41
CA ILE A 100 -24.76 13.04 -16.71
C ILE A 100 -24.61 12.77 -15.21
N MET A 101 -25.60 12.15 -14.57
CA MET A 101 -25.54 11.81 -13.15
C MET A 101 -24.39 10.86 -12.81
N LYS A 102 -24.09 9.92 -13.70
CA LYS A 102 -22.98 8.98 -13.55
C LYS A 102 -21.62 9.70 -13.60
N GLN A 103 -21.41 10.48 -14.66
CA GLN A 103 -20.15 11.18 -14.91
C GLN A 103 -19.86 12.25 -13.87
N ASP A 104 -20.86 13.09 -13.53
CA ASP A 104 -20.66 14.25 -12.68
C ASP A 104 -20.69 13.94 -11.19
N PHE A 105 -21.35 12.85 -10.81
CA PHE A 105 -21.59 12.51 -9.41
C PHE A 105 -21.28 11.06 -9.05
N GLN A 106 -21.87 10.04 -9.69
CA GLN A 106 -21.71 8.65 -9.23
C GLN A 106 -20.23 8.23 -9.18
N TYR A 107 -19.48 8.39 -10.27
CA TYR A 107 -18.06 8.02 -10.27
C TYR A 107 -17.25 8.90 -9.31
N PRO A 108 -17.35 10.25 -9.34
CA PRO A 108 -16.66 11.10 -8.38
C PRO A 108 -16.94 10.76 -6.91
N ILE A 109 -18.18 10.45 -6.53
CA ILE A 109 -18.57 10.06 -5.16
C ILE A 109 -17.77 8.83 -4.72
N ILE A 110 -17.73 7.78 -5.55
CA ILE A 110 -17.02 6.52 -5.23
C ILE A 110 -15.54 6.78 -4.97
N PHE A 111 -14.88 7.49 -5.88
CA PHE A 111 -13.44 7.75 -5.77
C PHE A 111 -13.11 8.73 -4.65
N ASN A 112 -14.00 9.69 -4.35
CA ASN A 112 -13.83 10.59 -3.21
C ASN A 112 -14.00 9.85 -1.88
N LEU A 113 -14.94 8.91 -1.79
CA LEU A 113 -15.08 8.02 -0.63
C LEU A 113 -13.84 7.15 -0.44
N ALA A 114 -13.35 6.51 -1.52
CA ALA A 114 -12.12 5.72 -1.49
C ALA A 114 -10.94 6.56 -0.96
N LEU A 115 -10.81 7.80 -1.43
CA LEU A 115 -9.76 8.72 -1.01
C LEU A 115 -9.91 9.15 0.46
N CYS A 116 -11.12 9.42 0.93
CA CYS A 116 -11.38 9.70 2.36
C CYS A 116 -10.96 8.52 3.24
N TYR A 117 -11.38 7.29 2.90
CA TYR A 117 -10.99 6.09 3.65
C TYR A 117 -9.49 5.83 3.60
N LYS A 118 -8.83 6.05 2.45
CA LYS A 118 -7.37 6.02 2.33
C LYS A 118 -6.71 7.01 3.30
N LYS A 119 -7.19 8.25 3.36
CA LYS A 119 -6.66 9.27 4.28
C LYS A 119 -6.92 8.93 5.75
N LYS A 120 -8.00 8.22 6.04
CA LYS A 120 -8.29 7.63 7.35
C LYS A 120 -7.50 6.36 7.67
N LYS A 121 -6.69 5.85 6.72
CA LYS A 121 -5.97 4.56 6.82
C LYS A 121 -6.87 3.32 6.96
N ASP A 122 -8.15 3.45 6.61
CA ASP A 122 -9.06 2.31 6.46
C ASP A 122 -8.88 1.76 5.04
N TYR A 123 -7.80 1.00 4.85
CA TYR A 123 -7.37 0.53 3.54
C TYR A 123 -8.31 -0.52 2.96
N GLU A 124 -8.98 -1.31 3.80
CA GLU A 124 -9.96 -2.31 3.36
C GLU A 124 -11.16 -1.64 2.68
N LYS A 125 -11.79 -0.64 3.34
CA LYS A 125 -12.90 0.10 2.72
C LYS A 125 -12.43 0.91 1.52
N ALA A 126 -11.25 1.52 1.58
CA ALA A 126 -10.69 2.23 0.43
C ALA A 126 -10.56 1.31 -0.80
N SER A 127 -10.00 0.10 -0.62
CA SER A 127 -9.87 -0.89 -1.69
C SER A 127 -11.23 -1.28 -2.27
N GLN A 128 -12.24 -1.53 -1.41
CA GLN A 128 -13.60 -1.87 -1.86
C GLN A 128 -14.19 -0.78 -2.76
N PHE A 129 -14.08 0.49 -2.37
CA PHE A 129 -14.57 1.61 -3.20
C PHE A 129 -13.77 1.78 -4.49
N TYR A 130 -12.43 1.62 -4.47
CA TYR A 130 -11.64 1.66 -5.69
C TYR A 130 -12.04 0.53 -6.66
N ASP A 131 -12.16 -0.71 -6.18
CA ASP A 131 -12.55 -1.85 -6.99
C ASP A 131 -13.96 -1.70 -7.56
N MET A 132 -14.88 -1.17 -6.77
CA MET A 132 -16.22 -0.83 -7.22
C MET A 132 -16.19 0.22 -8.34
N GLY A 133 -15.42 1.29 -8.17
CA GLY A 133 -15.33 2.38 -9.14
C GLY A 133 -14.79 1.89 -10.49
N ILE A 134 -13.77 1.03 -10.48
CA ILE A 134 -13.22 0.45 -11.72
C ILE A 134 -14.20 -0.51 -12.41
N LYS A 135 -14.96 -1.31 -11.64
CA LYS A 135 -16.02 -2.17 -12.21
C LYS A 135 -17.13 -1.38 -12.88
N LEU A 136 -17.47 -0.22 -12.34
CA LEU A 136 -18.50 0.67 -12.89
C LEU A 136 -17.99 1.46 -14.09
N HIS A 137 -16.80 2.06 -13.97
CA HIS A 137 -16.22 2.86 -15.03
C HIS A 137 -14.69 2.79 -15.03
N SER A 138 -14.18 2.03 -16.00
CA SER A 138 -12.75 1.78 -16.19
C SER A 138 -12.10 2.86 -17.05
N SER A 139 -12.01 4.08 -16.53
CA SER A 139 -11.22 5.17 -17.16
C SER A 139 -9.77 5.16 -16.68
N PRO A 140 -8.78 5.47 -17.54
CA PRO A 140 -7.37 5.60 -17.16
C PRO A 140 -7.13 6.46 -15.92
N LYS A 141 -7.86 7.57 -15.77
CA LYS A 141 -7.80 8.45 -14.60
C LYS A 141 -8.06 7.70 -13.30
N TYR A 142 -9.07 6.84 -13.31
CA TYR A 142 -9.50 6.10 -12.14
C TYR A 142 -8.62 4.88 -11.86
N ILE A 143 -8.18 4.19 -12.91
CA ILE A 143 -7.22 3.10 -12.81
C ILE A 143 -5.91 3.60 -12.16
N LEU A 144 -5.38 4.74 -12.62
CA LEU A 144 -4.18 5.35 -12.04
C LEU A 144 -4.36 5.70 -10.58
N ARG A 145 -5.52 6.24 -10.17
CA ARG A 145 -5.81 6.55 -8.77
C ARG A 145 -5.79 5.30 -7.89
N ARG A 146 -6.30 4.15 -8.37
CA ARG A 146 -6.19 2.86 -7.66
C ARG A 146 -4.75 2.35 -7.65
N GLY A 147 -4.02 2.51 -8.75
CA GLY A 147 -2.60 2.16 -8.82
C GLY A 147 -1.76 2.89 -7.78
N TYR A 148 -1.95 4.20 -7.62
CA TYR A 148 -1.32 4.98 -6.55
C TYR A 148 -1.76 4.53 -5.16
N PHE A 149 -3.03 4.14 -4.99
CA PHE A 149 -3.47 3.57 -3.72
C PHE A 149 -2.74 2.25 -3.39
N HIS A 150 -2.66 1.31 -4.33
CA HIS A 150 -1.92 0.06 -4.14
C HIS A 150 -0.43 0.31 -3.90
N PHE A 151 0.15 1.33 -4.53
CA PHE A 151 1.53 1.75 -4.29
C PHE A 151 1.71 2.25 -2.84
N ASP A 152 0.79 3.09 -2.35
CA ASP A 152 0.82 3.62 -0.97
C ASP A 152 0.75 2.50 0.08
N ILE A 153 0.04 1.40 -0.21
CA ILE A 153 -0.08 0.22 0.67
C ILE A 153 0.92 -0.90 0.34
N GLN A 154 1.89 -0.62 -0.54
CA GLN A 154 2.99 -1.54 -0.92
C GLN A 154 2.54 -2.85 -1.60
N GLU A 155 1.37 -2.85 -2.24
CA GLU A 155 0.87 -3.97 -3.03
C GLU A 155 1.35 -3.87 -4.49
N TYR A 156 2.66 -3.95 -4.69
CA TYR A 156 3.31 -3.68 -5.99
C TYR A 156 2.82 -4.58 -7.13
N ASP A 157 2.45 -5.83 -6.86
CA ASP A 157 1.85 -6.73 -7.85
C ASP A 157 0.53 -6.17 -8.41
N LYS A 158 -0.27 -5.53 -7.57
CA LYS A 158 -1.54 -4.91 -8.00
C LYS A 158 -1.29 -3.60 -8.74
N VAL A 159 -0.26 -2.83 -8.37
CA VAL A 159 0.17 -1.64 -9.14
C VAL A 159 0.52 -2.03 -10.57
N GLN A 160 1.28 -3.11 -10.76
CA GLN A 160 1.63 -3.60 -12.10
C GLN A 160 0.38 -4.00 -12.90
N LYS A 161 -0.59 -4.66 -12.26
CA LYS A 161 -1.87 -5.00 -12.90
C LYS A 161 -2.64 -3.75 -13.31
N ASP A 162 -2.70 -2.74 -12.46
CA ASP A 162 -3.36 -1.47 -12.77
C ASP A 162 -2.69 -0.73 -13.93
N LEU A 163 -1.36 -0.64 -13.94
CA LEU A 163 -0.62 -0.06 -15.06
C LEU A 163 -0.89 -0.80 -16.38
N ASN A 164 -1.04 -2.13 -16.33
CA ASN A 164 -1.37 -2.93 -17.52
C ASN A 164 -2.81 -2.72 -18.02
N LEU A 165 -3.74 -2.32 -17.15
CA LEU A 165 -5.12 -1.97 -17.54
C LEU A 165 -5.19 -0.64 -18.29
N VAL A 166 -4.21 0.25 -18.11
CA VAL A 166 -4.15 1.53 -18.81
C VAL A 166 -3.68 1.32 -20.26
N THR A 167 -4.62 1.06 -21.15
CA THR A 167 -4.37 1.02 -22.60
C THR A 167 -4.42 2.41 -23.20
N ASN A 168 -3.51 2.74 -24.12
CA ASN A 168 -3.51 4.00 -24.89
C ASN A 168 -3.37 5.28 -24.05
N ILE A 169 -2.44 5.32 -23.10
CA ILE A 169 -2.15 6.55 -22.32
C ILE A 169 -1.84 7.78 -23.19
N ASN A 170 -1.36 7.57 -24.42
CA ASN A 170 -1.11 8.63 -25.40
C ASN A 170 -2.38 9.43 -25.76
N ALA A 171 -3.56 8.84 -25.61
CA ALA A 171 -4.84 9.53 -25.84
C ALA A 171 -5.26 10.47 -24.69
N TYR A 172 -4.54 10.43 -23.56
CA TYR A 172 -4.80 11.23 -22.36
C TYR A 172 -3.54 11.97 -21.92
N PRO A 173 -3.13 13.05 -22.63
CA PRO A 173 -1.92 13.80 -22.32
C PRO A 173 -1.82 14.26 -20.86
N GLU A 174 -2.96 14.60 -20.26
CA GLU A 174 -3.06 15.06 -18.88
C GLU A 174 -2.75 13.98 -17.83
N LEU A 175 -2.70 12.70 -18.22
CA LEU A 175 -2.42 11.57 -17.35
C LEU A 175 -1.05 10.93 -17.61
N GLN A 176 -0.34 11.37 -18.65
CA GLN A 176 0.93 10.76 -19.04
C GLN A 176 1.99 10.89 -17.94
N ASP A 177 2.11 12.09 -17.37
CA ASP A 177 3.08 12.36 -16.30
C ASP A 177 2.82 11.45 -15.08
N ASP A 178 1.57 11.38 -14.62
CA ASP A 178 1.15 10.51 -13.51
C ASP A 178 1.42 9.03 -13.82
N TYR A 179 1.13 8.58 -15.04
CA TYR A 179 1.38 7.19 -15.45
C TYR A 179 2.87 6.84 -15.45
N TYR A 180 3.72 7.69 -16.04
CA TYR A 180 5.15 7.44 -16.12
C TYR A 180 5.83 7.59 -14.75
N ASP A 181 5.39 8.53 -13.90
CA ASP A 181 5.84 8.67 -12.53
C ASP A 181 5.55 7.39 -11.71
N LEU A 182 4.31 6.89 -11.73
CA LEU A 182 3.95 5.66 -11.02
C LEU A 182 4.74 4.46 -11.54
N LYS A 183 4.90 4.35 -12.87
CA LYS A 183 5.67 3.28 -13.49
C LYS A 183 7.16 3.34 -13.11
N GLN A 184 7.74 4.54 -13.07
CA GLN A 184 9.12 4.73 -12.64
C GLN A 184 9.30 4.36 -11.17
N LYS A 185 8.41 4.85 -10.29
CA LYS A 185 8.41 4.51 -8.85
C LYS A 185 8.35 3.01 -8.62
N LEU A 186 7.49 2.29 -9.34
CA LEU A 186 7.39 0.84 -9.26
C LEU A 186 8.71 0.17 -9.67
N ASN A 187 9.30 0.57 -10.80
CA ASN A 187 10.57 0.01 -11.28
C ASN A 187 11.72 0.24 -10.29
N ASP A 188 11.78 1.42 -9.67
CA ASP A 188 12.82 1.76 -8.69
C ASP A 188 12.72 0.88 -7.44
N VAL A 189 11.51 0.60 -6.96
CA VAL A 189 11.29 -0.32 -5.84
C VAL A 189 11.70 -1.74 -6.23
N LEU A 190 11.21 -2.25 -7.36
CA LEU A 190 11.54 -3.61 -7.81
C LEU A 190 13.03 -3.81 -8.06
N LYS A 191 13.73 -2.77 -8.54
CA LYS A 191 15.18 -2.79 -8.70
C LYS A 191 15.89 -2.87 -7.35
N LYS A 192 15.49 -2.07 -6.37
CA LYS A 192 16.07 -2.09 -5.01
C LYS A 192 15.84 -3.43 -4.33
N ASP A 193 14.65 -4.00 -4.44
CA ASP A 193 14.33 -5.32 -3.89
C ASP A 193 15.23 -6.40 -4.52
N LYS A 194 15.37 -6.37 -5.85
CA LYS A 194 16.26 -7.30 -6.56
C LYS A 194 17.72 -7.18 -6.09
N GLU A 195 18.25 -5.96 -5.97
CA GLU A 195 19.61 -5.73 -5.49
C GLU A 195 19.79 -6.18 -4.02
N PHE A 196 18.78 -5.96 -3.18
CA PHE A 196 18.77 -6.41 -1.80
C PHE A 196 18.85 -7.95 -1.70
N TYR A 197 17.98 -8.67 -2.42
CA TYR A 197 18.00 -10.13 -2.45
C TYR A 197 19.30 -10.70 -3.03
N GLN A 198 19.86 -10.06 -4.05
CA GLN A 198 21.16 -10.46 -4.61
C GLN A 198 22.28 -10.36 -3.57
N LYS A 199 22.32 -9.27 -2.79
CA LYS A 199 23.32 -9.10 -1.71
C LYS A 199 23.14 -10.12 -0.59
N MET A 200 21.91 -10.33 -0.13
CA MET A 200 21.60 -11.34 0.90
C MET A 200 22.01 -12.75 0.47
N PHE A 201 21.75 -13.10 -0.79
CA PHE A 201 22.15 -14.39 -1.35
C PHE A 201 23.68 -14.57 -1.39
N GLN A 202 24.41 -13.55 -1.84
CA GLN A 202 25.88 -13.58 -1.86
C GLN A 202 26.48 -13.72 -0.46
N GLN A 203 25.96 -12.98 0.51
CA GLN A 203 26.41 -13.07 1.91
C GLN A 203 26.20 -14.48 2.50
N HIS A 204 25.05 -15.09 2.25
CA HIS A 204 24.80 -16.46 2.70
C HIS A 204 25.74 -17.48 2.04
N GLN A 205 26.09 -17.31 0.77
CA GLN A 205 27.08 -18.17 0.11
C GLN A 205 28.47 -18.02 0.72
N HIS A 206 28.89 -16.80 1.02
CA HIS A 206 30.17 -16.55 1.70
C HIS A 206 30.19 -17.13 3.12
N GLN A 207 29.12 -16.95 3.89
CA GLN A 207 29.01 -17.55 5.23
C GLN A 207 29.10 -19.08 5.19
N GLN A 208 28.40 -19.73 4.24
CA GLN A 208 28.49 -21.18 4.07
C GLN A 208 29.91 -21.63 3.68
N ALA A 209 30.58 -20.89 2.80
CA ALA A 209 31.95 -21.19 2.41
C ALA A 209 32.93 -21.03 3.59
N ASP A 210 32.78 -19.97 4.39
CA ASP A 210 33.60 -19.69 5.57
C ASP A 210 33.35 -20.71 6.69
N GLU A 211 32.09 -21.10 6.92
CA GLU A 211 31.71 -22.16 7.85
C GLU A 211 32.30 -23.52 7.42
N GLU A 212 32.24 -23.85 6.12
CA GLU A 212 32.82 -25.08 5.60
C GLU A 212 34.36 -25.08 5.71
N LEU A 213 35.00 -23.92 5.47
CA LEU A 213 36.44 -23.74 5.66
C LEU A 213 36.85 -23.88 7.13
N SER A 214 36.09 -23.26 8.04
CA SER A 214 36.31 -23.33 9.49
C SER A 214 36.15 -24.77 10.00
N MET A 215 35.13 -25.49 9.52
CA MET A 215 34.92 -26.91 9.86
C MET A 215 36.08 -27.80 9.39
N LYS A 216 36.64 -27.52 8.20
CA LYS A 216 37.80 -28.24 7.66
C LYS A 216 39.06 -27.97 8.47
N HIS A 217 39.33 -26.70 8.83
CA HIS A 217 40.45 -26.34 9.69
C HIS A 217 40.33 -26.99 11.07
N SER A 218 39.17 -26.92 11.72
CA SER A 218 38.94 -27.58 13.02
C SER A 218 39.15 -29.10 12.98
N LYS A 219 38.74 -29.78 11.89
CA LYS A 219 39.04 -31.21 11.71
C LYS A 219 40.53 -31.48 11.54
N PHE A 220 41.23 -30.62 10.80
CA PHE A 220 42.68 -30.74 10.63
C PHE A 220 43.42 -30.57 11.96
N ASP A 221 43.03 -29.58 12.77
CA ASP A 221 43.61 -29.33 14.10
C ASP A 221 43.38 -30.51 15.04
N GLN A 222 42.18 -31.10 15.03
CA GLN A 222 41.88 -32.31 15.81
C GLN A 222 42.74 -33.51 15.40
N ILE A 223 42.97 -33.69 14.09
CA ILE A 223 43.84 -34.75 13.57
C ILE A 223 45.30 -34.49 13.97
N TYR A 224 45.76 -33.25 13.84
CA TYR A 224 47.11 -32.84 14.23
C TYR A 224 47.37 -33.09 15.71
N GLU A 225 46.48 -32.67 16.61
CA GLU A 225 46.57 -32.89 18.05
C GLU A 225 46.51 -34.38 18.43
N TRP A 226 45.70 -35.17 17.71
CA TRP A 226 45.67 -36.62 17.88
C TRP A 226 47.02 -37.26 17.50
N PHE A 227 47.61 -36.85 16.37
CA PHE A 227 48.94 -37.31 15.93
C PHE A 227 50.03 -36.91 16.92
N LYS A 228 50.03 -35.65 17.39
CA LYS A 228 50.97 -35.13 18.40
C LYS A 228 50.93 -35.96 19.68
N ASN A 229 49.72 -36.29 20.16
CA ASN A 229 49.52 -37.13 21.34
C ASN A 229 49.96 -38.59 21.13
N GLN A 230 49.70 -39.18 19.96
CA GLN A 230 50.15 -40.54 19.64
C GLN A 230 51.68 -40.64 19.52
N PHE A 231 52.31 -39.69 18.83
CA PHE A 231 53.77 -39.62 18.74
C PHE A 231 54.43 -39.46 20.12
N SER A 232 53.88 -38.59 20.97
CA SER A 232 54.36 -38.40 22.34
C SER A 232 54.27 -39.66 23.19
N ARG A 233 53.22 -40.48 22.99
CA ARG A 233 53.03 -41.76 23.70
C ARG A 233 53.99 -42.86 23.23
N ILE A 234 54.30 -42.91 21.93
CA ILE A 234 55.15 -43.97 21.34
C ILE A 234 56.64 -43.68 21.59
N PHE A 235 57.06 -42.42 21.47
CA PHE A 235 58.47 -42.07 21.50
C PHE A 235 58.93 -41.41 22.80
N GLY A 236 58.02 -41.10 23.75
CA GLY A 236 58.36 -40.51 25.05
C GLY A 236 58.97 -39.10 24.98
N CYS A 237 59.07 -38.51 23.79
CA CYS A 237 59.67 -37.21 23.56
C CYS A 237 58.60 -36.12 23.64
N ARG A 238 58.41 -35.54 24.83
CA ARG A 238 57.50 -34.41 25.04
C ARG A 238 58.03 -33.05 24.52
N LYS A 239 59.26 -32.99 24.01
CA LYS A 239 60.01 -31.74 23.76
C LYS A 239 60.30 -31.40 22.28
N LEU A 240 59.71 -32.10 21.31
CA LEU A 240 60.05 -31.91 19.91
C LEU A 240 59.22 -30.85 19.16
N PHE A 241 58.26 -30.19 19.83
CA PHE A 241 57.32 -29.27 19.18
C PHE A 241 57.04 -27.97 19.95
N ASP A 242 57.83 -27.65 20.98
CA ASP A 242 57.59 -26.48 21.85
C ASP A 242 58.55 -25.30 21.60
N ASP A 243 59.43 -25.37 20.58
CA ASP A 243 60.36 -24.29 20.28
C ASP A 243 60.13 -23.79 18.84
N ASP A 244 59.33 -22.74 18.68
CA ASP A 244 59.51 -21.66 17.68
C ASP A 244 58.42 -20.58 17.89
N GLU A 245 58.45 -19.93 19.06
CA GLU A 245 58.09 -18.50 19.14
C GLU A 245 59.40 -17.72 19.18
N SER A 246 60.00 -17.50 18.00
CA SER A 246 61.05 -16.51 17.82
C SER A 246 60.44 -15.24 17.24
N GLU A 247 60.51 -14.19 18.04
CA GLU A 247 60.37 -12.78 17.69
C GLU A 247 61.26 -12.38 16.49
N ASP A 248 60.88 -11.24 15.89
CA ASP A 248 61.63 -10.36 14.96
C ASP A 248 61.43 -10.57 13.46
N ASP A 249 60.64 -9.69 12.82
CA ASP A 249 61.20 -8.52 12.12
C ASP A 249 60.12 -7.63 11.46
N ASP A 250 60.39 -6.33 11.56
CA ASP A 250 59.72 -5.19 10.93
C ASP A 250 59.71 -5.25 9.38
N GLU A 251 58.90 -4.36 8.79
CA GLU A 251 58.82 -3.96 7.35
C GLU A 251 57.92 -4.77 6.41
N SER A 252 56.69 -4.27 6.20
CA SER A 252 56.27 -3.75 4.87
C SER A 252 54.82 -3.25 4.85
N ASP A 253 54.67 -1.94 4.97
CA ASP A 253 53.42 -1.20 4.73
C ASP A 253 53.13 -1.12 3.21
N PRO A 254 52.03 -1.68 2.67
CA PRO A 254 51.79 -1.75 1.23
C PRO A 254 50.99 -0.55 0.68
N LYS A 255 51.20 0.68 1.19
CA LYS A 255 50.43 1.88 0.77
C LYS A 255 51.23 3.07 0.24
N LYS A 256 52.34 2.84 -0.45
CA LYS A 256 52.98 3.88 -1.27
C LYS A 256 53.41 3.33 -2.63
N PHE A 257 52.48 3.14 -3.56
CA PHE A 257 52.74 3.30 -5.00
C PHE A 257 51.39 3.35 -5.72
N LEU A 258 50.91 4.55 -6.02
CA LEU A 258 50.10 4.90 -7.20
C LEU A 258 49.70 6.38 -7.14
N GLU A 259 50.69 7.27 -7.22
CA GLU A 259 50.48 8.60 -7.79
C GLU A 259 51.66 8.89 -8.73
N HIS A 260 51.33 9.42 -9.91
CA HIS A 260 52.18 9.79 -11.06
C HIS A 260 52.52 8.67 -12.07
N ARG A 261 51.61 8.46 -13.02
CA ARG A 261 51.81 8.91 -14.40
C ARG A 261 50.50 8.99 -15.17
#